data_AF-A0A8X6GAS8-F1
#
_entry.id   AF-A0A8X6GAS8-F1
#
_cell.length_a   1.000
_cell.length_b   1.000
_cell.length_c   1.000
_cell.angle_alpha   90.00
_cell.angle_beta   90.00
_cell.angle_gamma   90.00
#
_symmetry.space_group_name_H-M   'P 1'
#
loop_
_entity.id
_entity.type
_entity.pdbx_description
1 polymer ?
#
loop_
_entity_poly.entity_id
_entity_poly.type
_entity_poly.pdbx_seq_one_letter_code
_entity_poly.pdbx_strand_id
1 'polypeptide(L)'
;MTTHAQKLASFGKQRKISDTTEFKQLTKQDAKNELAKELEKILNTAPSTVEKQRTAEEFKGFQRLFSKFLQGTSSTVQWDKVEPLPHGAVIGYKELTSPETKRIKDMLSKLVVVKLNGGLGTTMGCTGPKSLIPVRNELTFLDLTVQQIEHLNKTYDTDVPLVLMNSFNTDEDTHKVLPKYRGLRIKIYTFNQSRFPRLNKESLLPIGRTLNNPDPESWYPPGHGDFYDAFYNSGLLEMFIGGGRESCFVSNIDNLGATVDLNILNLMLNPSKGQNHEFVMEVTDKTKGDVKGGTLIQYENKIRLLEIPQVPKERVDEFKSVNKFK
;
A
#
# COMPACT_ATOMS: atom_id res chain seq x y z
N MET A 1 2.61 -63.07 -32.84
CA MET A 1 3.43 -62.78 -31.64
C MET A 1 3.94 -61.36 -31.74
N THR A 2 3.20 -60.49 -31.06
CA THR A 2 3.65 -59.34 -30.28
C THR A 2 5.09 -58.79 -30.48
N THR A 3 5.14 -57.46 -30.54
CA THR A 3 6.24 -56.56 -30.16
C THR A 3 7.26 -56.13 -31.22
N HIS A 4 6.83 -55.21 -32.09
CA HIS A 4 7.70 -54.11 -32.54
C HIS A 4 7.06 -52.71 -32.42
N ALA A 5 5.76 -52.62 -32.12
CA ALA A 5 5.01 -51.37 -31.97
C ALA A 5 4.87 -50.87 -30.52
N GLN A 6 5.51 -51.50 -29.54
CA GLN A 6 5.47 -51.12 -28.11
C GLN A 6 6.79 -50.53 -27.56
N LYS A 7 7.67 -50.03 -28.44
CA LYS A 7 8.89 -49.30 -28.05
C LYS A 7 8.83 -47.79 -28.37
N LEU A 8 7.63 -47.23 -28.54
CA LEU A 8 7.41 -45.79 -28.76
C LEU A 8 6.66 -45.09 -27.62
N ALA A 9 6.47 -45.76 -26.48
CA ALA A 9 5.78 -45.22 -25.32
C ALA A 9 6.61 -45.37 -24.03
N SER A 10 7.71 -44.62 -23.90
CA SER A 10 8.32 -44.35 -22.58
C SER A 10 9.27 -43.16 -22.51
N PHE A 11 9.57 -42.45 -23.61
CA PHE A 11 10.30 -41.18 -23.51
C PHE A 11 9.35 -40.03 -23.18
N GLY A 12 8.83 -40.06 -21.95
CA GLY A 12 8.43 -38.83 -21.29
C GLY A 12 9.65 -37.91 -21.26
N LYS A 13 9.65 -36.88 -22.12
CA LYS A 13 10.62 -35.77 -22.04
C LYS A 13 10.38 -35.05 -20.71
N GLN A 14 10.92 -35.58 -19.62
CA GLN A 14 11.34 -34.73 -18.51
C GLN A 14 12.39 -33.80 -19.11
N ARG A 15 12.02 -32.54 -19.34
CA ARG A 15 12.97 -31.49 -19.69
C ARG A 15 14.04 -31.49 -18.58
N LYS A 16 15.24 -32.01 -18.87
CA LYS A 16 16.40 -31.83 -18.00
C LYS A 16 16.57 -30.33 -17.80
N ILE A 17 16.42 -29.87 -16.58
CA ILE A 17 16.76 -28.51 -16.18
C ILE A 17 18.26 -28.36 -16.49
N SER A 18 18.64 -27.31 -17.21
CA SER A 18 20.05 -27.05 -17.53
C SER A 18 20.84 -26.83 -16.23
N ASP A 19 22.06 -27.35 -16.14
CA ASP A 19 22.99 -27.15 -15.02
C ASP A 19 23.15 -25.67 -14.64
N THR A 20 23.03 -24.76 -15.62
CA THR A 20 23.06 -23.31 -15.41
C THR A 20 21.82 -22.76 -14.69
N THR A 21 20.65 -23.35 -14.93
CA THR A 21 19.40 -23.01 -14.26
C THR A 21 19.39 -23.56 -12.84
N GLU A 22 19.90 -24.78 -12.64
CA GLU A 22 20.06 -25.39 -11.33
C GLU A 22 21.04 -24.59 -10.45
N PHE A 23 22.21 -24.23 -11.00
CA PHE A 23 23.17 -23.36 -10.31
C PHE A 23 22.54 -22.03 -9.88
N LYS A 24 21.82 -21.35 -10.77
CA LYS A 24 21.10 -20.09 -10.44
C LYS A 24 20.03 -20.28 -9.37
N GLN A 25 19.36 -21.43 -9.32
CA GLN A 25 18.37 -21.73 -8.28
C GLN A 25 19.05 -21.96 -6.93
N LEU A 26 20.15 -22.70 -6.90
CA LEU A 26 20.95 -22.93 -5.70
C LEU A 26 21.47 -21.61 -5.12
N THR A 27 22.08 -20.75 -5.95
CA THR A 27 22.57 -19.43 -5.48
C THR A 27 21.45 -18.56 -4.89
N LYS A 28 20.24 -18.61 -5.47
CA LYS A 28 19.07 -17.89 -4.92
C LYS A 28 18.62 -18.46 -3.58
N GLN A 29 18.72 -19.77 -3.40
CA GLN A 29 18.36 -20.43 -2.14
C GLN A 29 19.38 -20.11 -1.05
N ASP A 30 20.68 -20.12 -1.39
CA ASP A 30 21.75 -19.74 -0.46
C ASP A 30 21.59 -18.29 0.01
N ALA A 31 21.33 -17.36 -0.90
CA ALA A 31 21.09 -15.96 -0.55
C ALA A 31 19.89 -15.78 0.41
N LYS A 32 18.82 -16.58 0.25
CA LYS A 32 17.68 -16.57 1.18
C LYS A 32 18.06 -17.08 2.57
N ASN A 33 18.81 -18.18 2.61
CA ASN A 33 19.24 -18.80 3.85
C ASN A 33 20.20 -17.88 4.62
N GLU A 34 21.12 -17.23 3.90
CA GLU A 34 22.05 -16.27 4.49
C GLU A 34 21.32 -15.03 5.04
N LEU A 35 20.39 -14.46 4.27
CA LEU A 35 19.55 -13.37 4.76
C LEU A 35 18.78 -13.78 6.02
N ALA A 36 18.18 -14.97 6.04
CA ALA A 36 17.44 -15.45 7.20
C ALA A 36 18.31 -15.57 8.46
N LYS A 37 19.55 -16.06 8.31
CA LYS A 37 20.52 -16.14 9.42
C LYS A 37 20.89 -14.75 9.95
N GLU A 38 21.13 -13.77 9.07
CA GLU A 38 21.44 -12.40 9.50
C GLU A 38 20.26 -11.73 10.18
N LEU A 39 19.04 -11.92 9.67
CA LEU A 39 17.82 -11.43 10.33
C LEU A 39 17.62 -12.05 11.71
N GLU A 40 17.92 -13.33 11.88
CA GLU A 40 17.85 -14.00 13.19
C GLU A 40 18.88 -13.43 14.18
N LYS A 41 20.11 -13.15 13.73
CA LYS A 41 21.12 -12.47 14.55
C LYS A 41 20.62 -11.10 15.01
N ILE A 42 20.06 -10.30 14.10
CA ILE A 42 19.49 -8.98 14.43
C ILE A 42 18.34 -9.14 15.44
N LEU A 43 17.45 -10.10 15.22
CA LEU A 43 16.31 -10.37 16.10
C LEU A 43 16.73 -10.74 17.53
N ASN A 44 17.88 -11.39 17.70
CA ASN A 44 18.42 -11.75 19.01
C ASN A 44 18.99 -10.56 19.80
N THR A 45 19.15 -9.39 19.18
CA THR A 45 19.56 -8.15 19.85
C THR A 45 18.38 -7.31 20.33
N ALA A 46 17.13 -7.77 20.15
CA ALA A 46 15.94 -7.05 20.58
C ALA A 46 15.96 -6.75 22.09
N PRO A 47 15.63 -5.51 22.51
CA PRO A 47 15.71 -5.11 23.92
C PRO A 47 14.58 -5.69 24.78
N SER A 48 13.50 -6.19 24.17
CA SER A 48 12.39 -6.84 24.87
C SER A 48 11.78 -8.00 24.08
N THR A 49 11.14 -8.93 24.79
CA THR A 49 10.42 -10.06 24.18
C THR A 49 9.28 -9.59 23.27
N VAL A 50 8.60 -8.49 23.64
CA VAL A 50 7.49 -7.92 22.86
C VAL A 50 8.01 -7.35 21.53
N GLU A 51 9.08 -6.55 21.58
CA GLU A 51 9.69 -6.02 20.36
C GLU A 51 10.28 -7.14 19.48
N LYS A 52 10.83 -8.19 20.09
CA LYS A 52 11.28 -9.39 19.38
C LYS A 52 10.12 -10.05 18.62
N GLN A 53 8.97 -10.24 19.25
CA GLN A 53 7.81 -10.87 18.60
C GLN A 53 7.29 -10.02 17.43
N ARG A 54 7.08 -8.71 17.65
CA ARG A 54 6.65 -7.77 16.62
C ARG A 54 7.62 -7.75 15.43
N THR A 55 8.92 -7.59 15.70
CA THR A 55 9.93 -7.52 14.65
C THR A 55 10.06 -8.84 13.88
N ALA A 56 9.81 -9.98 14.54
CA ALA A 56 9.80 -11.28 13.87
C ALA A 56 8.69 -11.37 12.81
N GLU A 57 7.52 -10.79 13.05
CA GLU A 57 6.44 -10.72 12.07
C GLU A 57 6.79 -9.81 10.89
N GLU A 58 7.36 -8.63 11.18
CA GLU A 58 7.87 -7.72 10.15
C GLU A 58 8.93 -8.42 9.28
N PHE A 59 9.85 -9.18 9.88
CA PHE A 59 10.88 -9.92 9.15
C PHE A 59 10.33 -11.07 8.30
N LYS A 60 9.26 -11.74 8.71
CA LYS A 60 8.58 -12.72 7.84
C LYS A 60 8.03 -12.04 6.58
N GLY A 61 7.42 -10.86 6.73
CA GLY A 61 6.95 -10.04 5.61
C GLY A 61 8.10 -9.65 4.68
N PHE A 62 9.22 -9.20 5.24
CA PHE A 62 10.42 -8.86 4.49
C PHE A 62 11.05 -10.06 3.75
N GLN A 63 11.18 -11.23 4.38
CA GLN A 63 11.68 -12.46 3.76
C GLN A 63 10.81 -12.92 2.58
N ARG A 64 9.48 -12.77 2.71
CA ARG A 64 8.52 -13.04 1.63
C ARG A 64 8.76 -12.10 0.44
N LEU A 65 8.98 -10.80 0.69
CA LEU A 65 9.30 -9.83 -0.36
C LEU A 65 10.65 -10.11 -1.02
N PHE A 66 11.69 -10.37 -0.22
CA PHE A 66 13.01 -10.73 -0.73
C PHE A 66 12.98 -12.01 -1.59
N SER A 67 12.14 -12.97 -1.19
CA SER A 67 11.93 -14.18 -1.99
C SER A 67 11.31 -13.90 -3.36
N LYS A 68 10.32 -12.99 -3.44
CA LYS A 68 9.72 -12.55 -4.70
C LYS A 68 10.70 -11.74 -5.55
N PHE A 69 11.54 -10.94 -4.92
CA PHE A 69 12.62 -10.20 -5.58
C PHE A 69 13.62 -11.17 -6.25
N LEU A 70 14.15 -12.15 -5.50
CA LEU A 70 15.11 -13.12 -6.03
C LEU A 70 14.53 -14.05 -7.09
N GLN A 71 13.24 -14.38 -7.02
CA GLN A 71 12.57 -15.14 -8.07
C GLN A 71 12.66 -14.44 -9.43
N GLY A 72 13.01 -13.16 -9.47
CA GLY A 72 13.18 -12.44 -10.71
C GLY A 72 11.84 -12.32 -11.41
N THR A 73 10.77 -12.10 -10.62
CA THR A 73 9.57 -11.42 -11.11
C THR A 73 10.01 -10.00 -11.51
N SER A 74 10.82 -9.90 -12.58
CA SER A 74 10.90 -8.70 -13.38
C SER A 74 9.49 -8.54 -13.91
N SER A 75 8.71 -7.80 -13.15
CA SER A 75 7.31 -7.43 -13.35
C SER A 75 7.18 -6.49 -14.55
N THR A 76 8.04 -6.67 -15.56
CA THR A 76 7.83 -6.08 -16.86
C THR A 76 6.62 -6.78 -17.44
N VAL A 77 5.54 -6.03 -17.62
CA VAL A 77 4.32 -6.58 -18.21
C VAL A 77 4.62 -7.02 -19.65
N GLN A 78 4.02 -8.14 -20.07
CA GLN A 78 4.05 -8.49 -21.49
C GLN A 78 3.19 -7.47 -22.23
N TRP A 79 3.83 -6.52 -22.91
CA TRP A 79 3.15 -5.37 -23.51
C TRP A 79 2.01 -5.77 -24.46
N ASP A 80 2.17 -6.89 -25.17
CA ASP A 80 1.17 -7.42 -26.10
C ASP A 80 -0.12 -7.93 -25.41
N LYS A 81 -0.07 -8.14 -24.09
CA LYS A 81 -1.24 -8.50 -23.26
C LYS A 81 -1.86 -7.29 -22.54
N VAL A 82 -1.27 -6.10 -22.70
CA VAL A 82 -1.83 -4.88 -22.12
C VAL A 82 -2.98 -4.44 -22.99
N GLU A 83 -4.18 -4.50 -22.41
CA GLU A 83 -5.42 -4.09 -23.07
C GLU A 83 -5.91 -2.77 -22.49
N PRO A 84 -6.59 -1.93 -23.29
CA PRO A 84 -7.35 -0.79 -22.77
C PRO A 84 -8.38 -1.25 -21.72
N LEU A 85 -8.75 -0.34 -20.82
CA LEU A 85 -9.77 -0.64 -19.82
C LEU A 85 -11.10 -1.02 -20.49
N PRO A 86 -11.84 -1.99 -19.93
CA PRO A 86 -13.12 -2.39 -20.48
C PRO A 86 -14.16 -1.30 -20.25
N HIS A 87 -15.17 -1.26 -21.10
CA HIS A 87 -16.24 -0.29 -20.99
C HIS A 87 -16.95 -0.41 -19.62
N GLY A 88 -17.06 0.69 -18.88
CA GLY A 88 -17.65 0.71 -17.54
C GLY A 88 -16.70 0.35 -16.39
N ALA A 89 -15.40 0.10 -16.64
CA ALA A 89 -14.40 -0.03 -15.58
C ALA A 89 -14.14 1.27 -14.83
N VAL A 90 -14.23 2.40 -15.52
CA VAL A 90 -14.14 3.74 -14.95
C VAL A 90 -15.50 4.39 -15.10
N ILE A 91 -16.06 4.81 -13.97
CA ILE A 91 -17.36 5.46 -13.91
C ILE A 91 -17.12 6.97 -13.84
N GLY A 92 -17.77 7.73 -14.72
CA GLY A 92 -17.66 9.18 -14.70
C GLY A 92 -18.23 9.75 -13.39
N TYR A 93 -17.51 10.64 -12.71
CA TYR A 93 -17.97 11.20 -11.43
C TYR A 93 -19.38 11.84 -11.51
N LYS A 94 -19.71 12.45 -12.65
CA LYS A 94 -21.03 13.07 -12.91
C LYS A 94 -22.18 12.06 -13.00
N GLU A 95 -21.87 10.79 -13.21
CA GLU A 95 -22.85 9.70 -13.29
C GLU A 95 -23.18 9.12 -11.91
N LEU A 96 -22.42 9.51 -10.87
CA LEU A 96 -22.64 9.04 -9.51
C LEU A 96 -23.91 9.66 -8.91
N THR A 97 -24.72 8.82 -8.28
CA THR A 97 -25.96 9.23 -7.63
C THR A 97 -25.69 9.76 -6.24
N SER A 98 -26.18 10.97 -5.94
CA SER A 98 -26.11 11.50 -4.58
C SER A 98 -27.03 10.76 -3.61
N PRO A 99 -26.56 10.42 -2.41
CA PRO A 99 -27.36 9.72 -1.43
C PRO A 99 -28.46 10.61 -0.84
N GLU A 100 -29.55 9.99 -0.40
CA GLU A 100 -30.60 10.65 0.38
C GLU A 100 -30.06 11.10 1.75
N THR A 101 -30.43 12.29 2.21
CA THR A 101 -29.96 12.86 3.49
C THR A 101 -30.17 11.94 4.69
N LYS A 102 -31.25 11.16 4.68
CA LYS A 102 -31.58 10.21 5.76
C LYS A 102 -30.59 9.04 5.85
N ARG A 103 -29.93 8.67 4.74
CA ARG A 103 -28.98 7.55 4.67
C ARG A 103 -27.55 7.97 4.94
N ILE A 104 -27.22 9.26 4.79
CA ILE A 104 -25.85 9.77 4.98
C ILE A 104 -25.29 9.39 6.36
N LYS A 105 -26.10 9.53 7.41
CA LYS A 105 -25.68 9.19 8.79
C LYS A 105 -25.32 7.70 8.93
N ASP A 106 -26.15 6.82 8.38
CA ASP A 106 -25.92 5.37 8.36
C ASP A 106 -24.67 5.00 7.55
N MET A 107 -24.52 5.57 6.34
CA MET A 107 -23.36 5.34 5.48
C MET A 107 -22.05 5.78 6.14
N LEU A 108 -22.03 6.97 6.75
CA LEU A 108 -20.87 7.48 7.47
C LEU A 108 -20.54 6.64 8.71
N SER A 109 -21.55 6.04 9.36
CA SER A 109 -21.32 5.13 10.48
C SER A 109 -20.55 3.86 10.08
N LYS A 110 -20.54 3.51 8.79
CA LYS A 110 -19.82 2.36 8.24
C LYS A 110 -18.43 2.72 7.70
N LEU A 111 -18.09 4.00 7.65
CA LEU A 111 -16.83 4.51 7.08
C LEU A 111 -15.74 4.69 8.15
N VAL A 112 -14.50 4.40 7.76
CA VAL A 112 -13.26 4.80 8.45
C VAL A 112 -12.42 5.63 7.50
N VAL A 113 -11.88 6.76 7.97
CA VAL A 113 -10.96 7.58 7.17
C VAL A 113 -9.52 7.29 7.59
N VAL A 114 -8.69 6.85 6.65
CA VAL A 114 -7.26 6.59 6.87
C VAL A 114 -6.43 7.59 6.08
N LYS A 115 -5.49 8.24 6.77
CA LYS A 115 -4.49 9.11 6.14
C LYS A 115 -3.09 8.52 6.24
N LEU A 116 -2.41 8.46 5.11
CA LEU A 116 -1.01 8.03 5.02
C LEU A 116 -0.11 9.15 5.56
N ASN A 117 0.51 8.90 6.72
CA ASN A 117 1.29 9.87 7.49
C ASN A 117 2.74 9.40 7.75
N GLY A 118 3.27 8.51 6.89
CA GLY A 118 4.66 8.04 6.97
C GLY A 118 5.70 8.98 6.36
N GLY A 119 5.25 10.01 5.63
CA GLY A 119 6.12 10.91 4.87
C GLY A 119 6.76 12.00 5.71
N LEU A 120 8.05 12.24 5.48
CA LEU A 120 8.78 13.38 6.05
C LEU A 120 8.73 14.60 5.13
N GLY A 121 8.83 15.79 5.74
CA GLY A 121 8.89 17.07 5.05
C GLY A 121 10.26 17.44 4.48
N THR A 122 11.20 16.50 4.34
CA THR A 122 12.60 16.78 4.01
C THR A 122 12.79 17.46 2.66
N THR A 123 11.97 17.09 1.66
CA THR A 123 11.97 17.75 0.33
C THR A 123 11.53 19.21 0.37
N MET A 124 10.82 19.61 1.44
CA MET A 124 10.41 20.98 1.71
C MET A 124 11.33 21.68 2.73
N GLY A 125 12.45 21.05 3.11
CA GLY A 125 13.40 21.60 4.09
C GLY A 125 12.98 21.44 5.55
N CYS A 126 11.95 20.64 5.85
CA CYS A 126 11.48 20.39 7.21
C CYS A 126 12.00 19.05 7.74
N THR A 127 12.32 18.98 9.04
CA THR A 127 12.85 17.77 9.69
C THR A 127 11.78 16.83 10.23
N GLY A 128 10.53 17.27 10.31
CA GLY A 128 9.41 16.51 10.90
C GLY A 128 8.44 15.88 9.89
N PRO A 129 7.34 15.30 10.39
CA PRO A 129 6.26 14.77 9.56
C PRO A 129 5.70 15.83 8.61
N LYS A 130 5.46 15.45 7.35
CA LYS A 130 4.90 16.37 6.36
C LYS A 130 3.52 16.91 6.77
N SER A 131 2.78 16.13 7.55
CA SER A 131 1.46 16.51 8.08
C SER A 131 1.47 17.70 9.03
N LEU A 132 2.60 18.00 9.67
CA LEU A 132 2.74 19.10 10.64
C LEU A 132 3.25 20.39 9.99
N ILE A 133 3.44 20.42 8.67
CA ILE A 133 3.83 21.63 7.95
C ILE A 133 2.61 22.57 7.87
N PRO A 134 2.75 23.85 8.26
CA PRO A 134 1.68 24.84 8.12
C PRO A 134 1.43 25.13 6.64
N VAL A 135 0.16 25.13 6.25
CA VAL A 135 -0.30 25.28 4.85
C VAL A 135 -1.00 26.62 4.67
N ARG A 136 -1.99 26.91 5.52
CA ARG A 136 -2.83 28.09 5.39
C ARG A 136 -3.23 28.60 6.77
N ASN A 137 -3.05 29.89 7.02
CA ASN A 137 -3.41 30.54 8.29
C ASN A 137 -2.81 29.80 9.51
N GLU A 138 -1.55 29.38 9.42
CA GLU A 138 -0.87 28.57 10.44
C GLU A 138 -1.50 27.19 10.71
N LEU A 139 -2.48 26.76 9.93
CA LEU A 139 -3.06 25.42 10.02
C LEU A 139 -2.23 24.43 9.23
N THR A 140 -1.90 23.33 9.88
CA THR A 140 -1.19 22.19 9.27
C THR A 140 -2.10 21.32 8.42
N PHE A 141 -1.55 20.42 7.60
CA PHE A 141 -2.36 19.42 6.88
C PHE A 141 -3.21 18.57 7.84
N LEU A 142 -2.64 18.21 9.00
CA LEU A 142 -3.35 17.48 10.03
C LEU A 142 -4.51 18.30 10.60
N ASP A 143 -4.29 19.59 10.89
CA ASP A 143 -5.35 20.48 11.39
C ASP A 143 -6.51 20.58 10.39
N LEU A 144 -6.21 20.75 9.10
CA LEU A 144 -7.23 20.86 8.06
C LEU A 144 -8.03 19.56 7.92
N THR A 145 -7.36 18.41 7.97
CA THR A 145 -8.03 17.10 7.92
C THR A 145 -8.93 16.88 9.13
N VAL A 146 -8.44 17.21 10.32
CA VAL A 146 -9.22 17.11 11.57
C VAL A 146 -10.44 18.01 11.50
N GLN A 147 -10.31 19.26 11.02
CA GLN A 147 -11.43 20.17 10.84
C GLN A 147 -12.47 19.65 9.85
N GLN A 148 -12.05 19.06 8.73
CA GLN A 148 -12.96 18.48 7.73
C GLN A 148 -13.81 17.36 8.34
N ILE A 149 -13.19 16.42 9.06
CA ILE A 149 -13.89 15.28 9.65
C ILE A 149 -14.71 15.70 10.88
N GLU A 150 -14.22 16.64 11.68
CA GLU A 150 -15.00 17.22 12.78
C GLU A 150 -16.25 17.92 12.26
N HIS A 151 -16.12 18.71 11.19
CA HIS A 151 -17.26 19.37 10.54
C HIS A 151 -18.26 18.33 10.02
N LEU A 152 -17.78 17.27 9.36
CA LEU A 152 -18.61 16.16 8.90
C LEU A 152 -19.41 15.52 10.05
N ASN A 153 -18.73 15.24 11.18
CA ASN A 153 -19.34 14.64 12.36
C ASN A 153 -20.37 15.55 13.03
N LYS A 154 -20.12 16.86 13.09
CA LYS A 154 -21.09 17.84 13.63
C LYS A 154 -22.30 17.98 12.72
N THR A 155 -22.10 18.07 11.40
CA THR A 155 -23.17 18.31 10.42
C THR A 155 -24.14 17.14 10.30
N TYR A 156 -23.63 15.91 10.25
CA TYR A 156 -24.47 14.71 10.09
C TYR A 156 -24.75 13.96 11.39
N ASP A 157 -24.29 14.50 12.52
CA ASP A 157 -24.39 13.88 13.84
C ASP A 157 -23.85 12.44 13.85
N THR A 158 -22.63 12.28 13.34
CA THR A 158 -21.91 11.00 13.22
C THR A 158 -20.65 10.97 14.08
N ASP A 159 -19.97 9.82 14.09
CA ASP A 159 -18.68 9.60 14.74
C ASP A 159 -17.77 8.83 13.77
N VAL A 160 -17.33 9.50 12.71
CA VAL A 160 -16.36 8.98 11.74
C VAL A 160 -14.96 9.05 12.35
N PRO A 161 -14.25 7.92 12.49
CA PRO A 161 -12.90 7.89 13.03
C PRO A 161 -11.87 8.31 11.96
N LEU A 162 -10.85 9.03 12.40
CA LEU A 162 -9.63 9.31 11.63
C LEU A 162 -8.51 8.37 12.11
N VAL A 163 -7.86 7.69 11.18
CA VAL A 163 -6.72 6.82 11.46
C VAL A 163 -5.49 7.36 10.73
N LEU A 164 -4.38 7.54 11.44
CA LEU A 164 -3.12 7.96 10.86
C LEU A 164 -2.17 6.75 10.78
N MET A 165 -1.76 6.41 9.56
CA MET A 165 -0.70 5.41 9.32
C MET A 165 0.65 6.12 9.41
N ASN A 166 1.30 6.03 10.56
CA ASN A 166 2.59 6.64 10.83
C ASN A 166 3.75 5.77 10.33
N SER A 167 4.97 6.30 10.43
CA SER A 167 6.22 5.55 10.34
C SER A 167 7.01 5.72 11.63
N PHE A 168 8.04 4.90 11.86
CA PHE A 168 8.97 5.12 12.97
C PHE A 168 9.65 6.51 12.94
N ASN A 169 9.66 7.20 11.79
CA ASN A 169 10.17 8.57 11.68
C ASN A 169 9.14 9.65 12.04
N THR A 170 7.85 9.32 12.07
CA THR A 170 6.78 10.31 12.23
C THR A 170 5.88 10.07 13.43
N ASP A 171 5.92 8.87 14.02
CA ASP A 171 5.00 8.42 15.07
C ASP A 171 5.12 9.25 16.35
N GLU A 172 6.34 9.43 16.86
CA GLU A 172 6.58 10.15 18.11
C GLU A 172 6.14 11.62 18.01
N ASP A 173 6.52 12.30 16.93
CA ASP A 173 6.17 13.70 16.70
C ASP A 173 4.67 13.89 16.44
N THR A 174 4.03 12.93 15.78
CA THR A 174 2.57 12.93 15.62
C THR A 174 1.90 12.79 16.99
N HIS A 175 2.36 11.89 17.85
CA HIS A 175 1.79 11.69 19.19
C HIS A 175 1.92 12.93 20.08
N LYS A 176 3.00 13.72 19.97
CA LYS A 176 3.17 14.98 20.71
C LYS A 176 2.08 16.01 20.40
N VAL A 177 1.55 16.04 19.18
CA VAL A 177 0.54 17.04 18.77
C VAL A 177 -0.91 16.59 18.99
N LEU A 178 -1.18 15.29 19.03
CA LEU A 178 -2.55 14.75 19.19
C LEU A 178 -3.35 15.31 20.39
N PRO A 179 -2.75 15.63 21.56
CA PRO A 179 -3.47 16.22 22.67
C PRO A 179 -4.25 17.51 22.32
N LYS A 180 -3.81 18.26 21.29
CA LYS A 180 -4.49 19.45 20.76
C LYS A 180 -5.94 19.17 20.34
N TYR A 181 -6.24 17.95 19.91
CA TYR A 181 -7.53 17.60 19.31
C TYR A 181 -8.51 16.90 20.27
N ARG A 182 -8.14 16.66 21.53
CA ARG A 182 -8.95 15.89 22.50
C ARG A 182 -10.33 16.48 22.79
N GLY A 183 -10.48 17.80 22.63
CA GLY A 183 -11.76 18.50 22.84
C GLY A 183 -12.67 18.55 21.60
N LEU A 184 -12.22 18.02 20.46
CA LEU A 184 -12.96 18.09 19.20
C LEU A 184 -13.86 16.85 19.02
N ARG A 185 -14.90 16.98 18.19
CA ARG A 185 -15.85 15.88 17.90
C ARG A 185 -15.28 14.90 16.88
N ILE A 186 -14.19 14.23 17.24
CA ILE A 186 -13.49 13.26 16.38
C ILE A 186 -12.68 12.28 17.22
N LYS A 187 -12.69 11.01 16.81
CA LYS A 187 -11.81 9.98 17.37
C LYS A 187 -10.62 9.79 16.43
N ILE A 188 -9.41 10.02 16.95
CA ILE A 188 -8.16 9.85 16.21
C ILE A 188 -7.45 8.61 16.71
N TYR A 189 -7.12 7.70 15.80
CA TYR A 189 -6.34 6.50 16.03
C TYR A 189 -5.02 6.60 15.28
N THR A 190 -3.98 5.98 15.80
CA THR A 190 -2.69 5.87 15.12
C THR A 190 -2.25 4.41 15.10
N PHE A 191 -1.57 4.03 14.04
CA PHE A 191 -0.77 2.82 14.01
C PHE A 191 0.49 3.09 13.20
N ASN A 192 1.52 2.31 13.49
CA ASN A 192 2.81 2.46 12.84
C ASN A 192 2.98 1.35 11.81
N GLN A 193 3.45 1.70 10.61
CA GLN A 193 3.78 0.73 9.58
C GLN A 193 5.04 -0.06 9.94
N SER A 194 5.30 -1.16 9.23
CA SER A 194 6.44 -2.03 9.44
C SER A 194 7.78 -1.29 9.25
N ARG A 195 8.86 -1.80 9.86
CA ARG A 195 10.21 -1.27 9.71
C ARG A 195 11.14 -2.34 9.14
N PHE A 196 11.52 -2.20 7.87
CA PHE A 196 12.38 -3.18 7.20
C PHE A 196 13.84 -2.75 7.14
N PRO A 197 14.79 -3.71 7.21
CA PRO A 197 16.21 -3.39 7.11
C PRO A 197 16.56 -3.05 5.66
N ARG A 198 17.35 -1.99 5.47
CA ARG A 198 17.97 -1.72 4.17
C ARG A 198 19.03 -2.78 3.88
N LEU A 199 19.18 -3.11 2.61
CA LEU A 199 20.17 -4.08 2.14
C LEU A 199 21.35 -3.36 1.47
N ASN A 200 22.56 -3.88 1.67
CA ASN A 200 23.68 -3.51 0.83
C ASN A 200 23.48 -4.09 -0.58
N LYS A 201 23.77 -3.30 -1.61
CA LYS A 201 23.48 -3.65 -3.00
C LYS A 201 24.33 -4.81 -3.51
N GLU A 202 25.59 -4.88 -3.08
CA GLU A 202 26.56 -5.87 -3.54
C GLU A 202 26.39 -7.20 -2.80
N SER A 203 26.24 -7.17 -1.47
CA SER A 203 26.11 -8.39 -0.65
C SER A 203 24.68 -8.90 -0.55
N LEU A 204 23.67 -8.06 -0.79
CA LEU A 204 22.26 -8.35 -0.54
C LEU A 204 21.93 -8.67 0.93
N LEU A 205 22.80 -8.29 1.86
CA LEU A 205 22.63 -8.50 3.30
C LEU A 205 22.18 -7.22 4.01
N PRO A 206 21.52 -7.33 5.17
CA PRO A 206 21.11 -6.18 5.97
C PRO A 206 22.30 -5.29 6.35
N ILE A 207 22.12 -3.97 6.25
CA ILE A 207 23.11 -2.98 6.70
C ILE A 207 23.08 -2.87 8.22
N GLY A 208 21.87 -2.84 8.80
CA GLY A 208 21.65 -2.81 10.24
C GLY A 208 22.03 -4.14 10.90
N ARG A 209 22.71 -4.08 12.05
CA ARG A 209 23.20 -5.27 12.78
C ARG A 209 22.53 -5.48 14.14
N THR A 210 21.77 -4.50 14.61
CA THR A 210 21.20 -4.49 15.96
C THR A 210 19.84 -3.79 15.98
N LEU A 211 18.95 -4.26 16.86
CA LEU A 211 17.70 -3.61 17.26
C LEU A 211 17.87 -2.79 18.54
N ASN A 212 18.96 -3.00 19.29
CA ASN A 212 19.33 -2.15 20.41
C ASN A 212 20.07 -0.92 19.90
N ASN A 213 19.48 0.26 20.06
CA ASN A 213 19.95 1.55 19.52
C ASN A 213 20.35 1.47 18.03
N PRO A 214 19.39 1.14 17.14
CA PRO A 214 19.67 1.02 15.72
C PRO A 214 19.99 2.39 15.12
N ASP A 215 20.93 2.41 14.17
CA ASP A 215 21.08 3.54 13.26
C ASP A 215 19.80 3.70 12.41
N PRO A 216 19.08 4.84 12.47
CA PRO A 216 17.84 5.04 11.71
C PRO A 216 18.01 4.85 10.20
N GLU A 217 19.18 5.18 9.65
CA GLU A 217 19.48 5.05 8.21
C GLU A 217 19.62 3.59 7.76
N SER A 218 19.77 2.66 8.69
CA SER A 218 19.80 1.23 8.40
C SER A 218 18.41 0.63 8.13
N TRP A 219 17.34 1.42 8.33
CA TRP A 219 15.95 0.97 8.23
C TRP A 219 15.16 1.85 7.26
N TYR A 220 14.04 1.31 6.77
CA TYR A 220 13.10 2.07 5.95
C TYR A 220 11.66 1.58 6.15
N PRO A 221 10.66 2.47 6.01
CA PRO A 221 9.27 2.05 5.90
C PRO A 221 9.03 1.44 4.50
N PRO A 222 8.39 0.27 4.39
CA PRO A 222 8.17 -0.44 3.11
C PRO A 222 7.16 0.20 2.15
N GLY A 223 6.95 1.52 2.25
CA GLY A 223 6.01 2.27 1.45
C GLY A 223 4.54 2.03 1.84
N HIS A 224 3.63 2.72 1.16
CA HIS A 224 2.20 2.68 1.48
C HIS A 224 1.53 1.31 1.20
N GLY A 225 2.18 0.41 0.47
CA GLY A 225 1.67 -0.95 0.22
C GLY A 225 1.64 -1.84 1.47
N ASP A 226 2.40 -1.48 2.51
CA ASP A 226 2.39 -2.16 3.81
C ASP A 226 1.13 -1.88 4.64
N PHE A 227 0.28 -0.96 4.18
CA PHE A 227 -0.98 -0.60 4.82
C PHE A 227 -1.80 -1.83 5.26
N TYR A 228 -1.94 -2.83 4.38
CA TYR A 228 -2.78 -4.00 4.66
C TYR A 228 -2.24 -4.85 5.82
N ASP A 229 -0.95 -5.19 5.78
CA ASP A 229 -0.32 -6.02 6.82
C ASP A 229 -0.24 -5.21 8.14
N ALA A 230 0.17 -3.94 8.08
CA ALA A 230 0.28 -3.10 9.27
C ALA A 230 -1.07 -2.80 9.95
N PHE A 231 -2.13 -2.57 9.18
CA PHE A 231 -3.47 -2.28 9.72
C PHE A 231 -4.13 -3.52 10.32
N TYR A 232 -3.86 -4.71 9.75
CA TYR A 232 -4.26 -5.99 10.35
C TYR A 232 -3.51 -6.24 11.66
N ASN A 233 -2.18 -6.13 11.65
CA ASN A 233 -1.33 -6.39 12.82
C ASN A 233 -1.56 -5.38 13.96
N SER A 234 -2.06 -4.18 13.67
CA SER A 234 -2.37 -3.19 14.71
C SER A 234 -3.64 -3.52 15.51
N GLY A 235 -4.43 -4.52 15.09
CA GLY A 235 -5.71 -4.87 15.70
C GLY A 235 -6.84 -3.86 15.43
N LEU A 236 -6.55 -2.76 14.74
CA LEU A 236 -7.54 -1.73 14.42
C LEU A 236 -8.56 -2.25 13.41
N LEU A 237 -8.13 -3.06 12.44
CA LEU A 237 -9.04 -3.68 11.48
C LEU A 237 -10.15 -4.48 12.16
N GLU A 238 -9.78 -5.38 13.09
CA GLU A 238 -10.76 -6.18 13.85
C GLU A 238 -11.64 -5.31 14.73
N MET A 239 -11.06 -4.30 15.40
CA MET A 239 -11.81 -3.34 16.20
C MET A 239 -12.87 -2.58 15.38
N PHE A 240 -12.51 -2.11 14.18
CA PHE A 240 -13.44 -1.36 13.33
C PHE A 240 -14.51 -2.26 12.72
N ILE A 241 -14.16 -3.48 12.30
CA ILE A 241 -15.14 -4.47 11.84
C ILE A 241 -16.13 -4.81 12.96
N GLY A 242 -15.63 -5.07 14.18
CA GLY A 242 -16.47 -5.31 15.37
C GLY A 242 -17.35 -4.11 15.75
N GLY A 243 -16.92 -2.89 15.40
CA GLY A 243 -17.69 -1.66 15.51
C GLY A 243 -18.67 -1.40 14.38
N GLY A 244 -18.88 -2.34 13.45
CA GLY A 244 -19.82 -2.23 12.33
C GLY A 244 -19.32 -1.38 11.15
N ARG A 245 -18.00 -1.18 11.04
CA ARG A 245 -17.40 -0.48 9.89
C ARG A 245 -17.20 -1.45 8.73
N GLU A 246 -17.55 -1.01 7.52
CA GLU A 246 -17.53 -1.82 6.30
C GLU A 246 -16.56 -1.28 5.24
N SER A 247 -16.22 0.01 5.28
CA SER A 247 -15.41 0.66 4.24
C SER A 247 -14.32 1.56 4.79
N CYS A 248 -13.21 1.65 4.06
CA CYS A 248 -12.06 2.45 4.39
C CYS A 248 -11.75 3.44 3.26
N PHE A 249 -11.67 4.73 3.58
CA PHE A 249 -11.20 5.76 2.65
C PHE A 249 -9.74 6.08 2.93
N VAL A 250 -8.85 5.67 2.04
CA VAL A 250 -7.40 5.85 2.16
C VAL A 250 -6.93 6.99 1.25
N SER A 251 -6.19 7.94 1.81
CA SER A 251 -5.55 9.01 1.01
C SER A 251 -4.30 9.55 1.69
N ASN A 252 -3.44 10.25 0.94
CA ASN A 252 -2.31 10.94 1.54
C ASN A 252 -2.78 12.13 2.39
N ILE A 253 -2.05 12.41 3.47
CA ILE A 253 -2.33 13.57 4.32
C ILE A 253 -2.03 14.91 3.63
N ASP A 254 -1.12 14.91 2.66
CA ASP A 254 -0.74 16.10 1.89
C ASP A 254 -1.69 16.40 0.70
N ASN A 255 -2.64 15.50 0.40
CA ASN A 255 -3.69 15.74 -0.57
C ASN A 255 -4.91 16.39 0.11
N LEU A 256 -4.97 17.72 0.07
CA LEU A 256 -6.08 18.50 0.63
C LEU A 256 -7.40 18.34 -0.13
N GLY A 257 -7.34 17.88 -1.40
CA GLY A 257 -8.53 17.61 -2.21
C GLY A 257 -9.20 16.28 -1.86
N ALA A 258 -8.52 15.39 -1.12
CA ALA A 258 -9.06 14.10 -0.71
C ALA A 258 -9.99 14.23 0.52
N THR A 259 -11.16 14.82 0.29
CA THR A 259 -12.26 14.89 1.26
C THR A 259 -13.16 13.66 1.16
N VAL A 260 -13.94 13.37 2.21
CA VAL A 260 -14.94 12.30 2.16
C VAL A 260 -16.04 12.68 1.16
N ASP A 261 -16.13 11.93 0.07
CA ASP A 261 -17.15 12.11 -0.95
C ASP A 261 -18.34 11.17 -0.72
N LEU A 262 -19.52 11.76 -0.52
CA LEU A 262 -20.74 11.00 -0.22
C LEU A 262 -21.29 10.24 -1.44
N ASN A 263 -21.02 10.71 -2.66
CA ASN A 263 -21.47 10.04 -3.88
C ASN A 263 -20.64 8.78 -4.12
N ILE A 264 -19.33 8.85 -3.89
CA ILE A 264 -18.43 7.68 -3.97
C ILE A 264 -18.76 6.68 -2.85
N LEU A 265 -19.00 7.16 -1.62
CA LEU A 265 -19.42 6.29 -0.53
C LEU A 265 -20.76 5.59 -0.83
N ASN A 266 -21.68 6.27 -1.51
CA ASN A 266 -22.95 5.69 -1.93
C ASN A 266 -22.76 4.57 -2.95
N LEU A 267 -21.87 4.77 -3.92
CA LEU A 267 -21.51 3.73 -4.91
C LEU A 267 -20.98 2.46 -4.23
N MET A 268 -20.12 2.63 -3.21
CA MET A 268 -19.52 1.51 -2.48
C MET A 268 -20.55 0.73 -1.64
N LEU A 269 -21.40 1.44 -0.89
CA LEU A 269 -22.32 0.81 0.08
C LEU A 269 -23.67 0.39 -0.52
N ASN A 270 -24.11 1.04 -1.59
CA ASN A 270 -25.39 0.76 -2.26
C ASN A 270 -25.16 0.41 -3.74
N PRO A 271 -24.45 -0.69 -4.03
CA PRO A 271 -24.17 -1.03 -5.41
C PRO A 271 -25.44 -1.44 -6.15
N SER A 272 -25.47 -1.18 -7.47
CA SER A 272 -26.55 -1.65 -8.33
C SER A 272 -26.58 -3.18 -8.39
N LYS A 273 -27.76 -3.78 -8.55
CA LYS A 273 -27.95 -5.24 -8.53
C LYS A 273 -26.93 -5.95 -9.45
N GLY A 274 -26.07 -6.78 -8.85
CA GLY A 274 -25.07 -7.59 -9.56
C GLY A 274 -23.64 -7.03 -9.55
N GLN A 275 -23.42 -5.86 -8.96
CA GLN A 275 -22.08 -5.29 -8.73
C GLN A 275 -21.77 -5.31 -7.24
N ASN A 276 -20.55 -5.70 -6.87
CA ASN A 276 -20.03 -5.53 -5.52
C ASN A 276 -18.62 -4.93 -5.65
N HIS A 277 -18.41 -3.76 -5.07
CA HIS A 277 -17.16 -3.02 -5.19
C HIS A 277 -16.35 -3.18 -3.91
N GLU A 278 -15.39 -4.12 -3.92
CA GLU A 278 -14.46 -4.31 -2.79
C GLU A 278 -13.35 -3.24 -2.77
N PHE A 279 -13.03 -2.66 -3.94
CA PHE A 279 -11.97 -1.69 -4.10
C PHE A 279 -12.33 -0.69 -5.21
N VAL A 280 -12.24 0.60 -4.90
CA VAL A 280 -12.41 1.71 -5.85
C VAL A 280 -11.21 2.64 -5.72
N MET A 281 -10.61 3.00 -6.84
CA MET A 281 -9.52 3.97 -6.93
C MET A 281 -10.02 5.20 -7.68
N GLU A 282 -9.92 6.36 -7.03
CA GLU A 282 -10.16 7.63 -7.70
C GLU A 282 -9.04 7.91 -8.71
N VAL A 283 -9.43 8.25 -9.94
CA VAL A 283 -8.52 8.63 -11.02
C VAL A 283 -8.94 9.99 -11.58
N THR A 284 -7.99 10.70 -12.18
CA THR A 284 -8.23 12.01 -12.80
C THR A 284 -7.54 12.06 -14.17
N ASP A 285 -8.04 12.92 -15.05
CA ASP A 285 -7.50 13.10 -16.41
C ASP A 285 -6.02 13.51 -16.35
N LYS A 286 -5.18 12.81 -17.10
CA LYS A 286 -3.74 13.10 -17.16
C LYS A 286 -3.46 14.45 -17.82
N THR A 287 -2.76 15.33 -17.12
CA THR A 287 -2.17 16.54 -17.71
C THR A 287 -0.73 16.30 -18.16
N LYS A 288 -0.10 17.31 -18.78
CA LYS A 288 1.33 17.24 -19.13
C LYS A 288 2.25 17.04 -17.91
N GLY A 289 1.81 17.43 -16.71
CA GLY A 289 2.55 17.22 -15.46
C GLY A 289 2.53 15.76 -14.97
N ASP A 290 1.53 14.99 -15.40
CA ASP A 290 1.21 13.68 -14.83
C ASP A 290 1.69 12.50 -15.69
N VAL A 291 2.42 12.78 -16.78
CA VAL A 291 2.91 11.77 -17.74
C VAL A 291 3.83 10.71 -17.11
N LYS A 292 4.34 10.96 -15.90
CA LYS A 292 5.17 10.02 -15.15
C LYS A 292 4.38 9.11 -14.21
N GLY A 293 3.11 9.44 -13.94
CA GLY A 293 2.24 8.69 -13.04
C GLY A 293 1.75 7.39 -13.66
N GLY A 294 1.46 6.42 -12.79
CA GLY A 294 0.83 5.15 -13.15
C GLY A 294 -0.51 5.32 -13.89
N THR A 295 -1.01 4.24 -14.47
CA THR A 295 -2.32 4.21 -15.12
C THR A 295 -3.01 2.87 -14.89
N LEU A 296 -4.33 2.84 -14.98
CA LEU A 296 -5.08 1.60 -14.92
C LEU A 296 -5.13 0.95 -16.30
N ILE A 297 -4.86 -0.35 -16.33
CA ILE A 297 -4.92 -1.17 -17.55
C ILE A 297 -5.74 -2.43 -17.29
N GLN A 298 -6.22 -3.06 -18.37
CA GLN A 298 -6.66 -4.45 -18.30
C GLN A 298 -5.47 -5.37 -18.60
N TYR A 299 -5.25 -6.35 -17.73
CA TYR A 299 -4.21 -7.36 -17.90
C TYR A 299 -4.68 -8.70 -17.33
N GLU A 300 -4.80 -9.71 -18.19
CA GLU A 300 -5.29 -11.06 -17.84
C GLU A 300 -6.69 -11.02 -17.18
N ASN A 301 -7.65 -10.34 -17.83
CA ASN A 301 -9.04 -10.17 -17.38
C ASN A 301 -9.21 -9.49 -16.01
N LYS A 302 -8.19 -8.78 -15.53
CA LYS A 302 -8.24 -7.99 -14.29
C LYS A 302 -7.72 -6.59 -14.54
N ILE A 303 -8.33 -5.61 -13.86
CA ILE A 303 -7.82 -4.25 -13.81
C ILE A 303 -6.58 -4.23 -12.92
N ARG A 304 -5.49 -3.61 -13.39
CA ARG A 304 -4.23 -3.47 -12.64
C ARG A 304 -3.66 -2.07 -12.80
N LEU A 305 -2.98 -1.60 -11.77
CA LEU A 305 -2.15 -0.40 -11.83
C LEU A 305 -0.82 -0.74 -12.53
N LEU A 306 -0.51 -0.03 -13.61
CA LEU A 306 0.73 -0.12 -14.36
C LEU A 306 1.60 1.10 -14.06
N GLU A 307 2.83 0.84 -13.61
CA GLU A 307 3.86 1.85 -13.31
C GLU A 307 5.03 1.78 -14.29
N ILE A 308 5.76 2.88 -14.48
CA ILE A 308 6.89 2.97 -15.43
C ILE A 308 7.93 1.84 -15.28
N PRO A 309 8.37 1.45 -14.05
CA PRO A 309 9.34 0.37 -13.89
C PRO A 309 8.87 -1.00 -14.41
N GLN A 310 7.56 -1.17 -14.61
CA GLN A 310 6.95 -2.37 -15.17
C GLN A 310 6.82 -2.30 -16.71
N VAL A 311 7.16 -1.18 -17.33
CA VAL A 311 7.07 -1.01 -18.79
C VAL A 311 8.39 -1.41 -19.45
N PRO A 312 8.39 -2.21 -20.53
CA PRO A 312 9.60 -2.47 -21.32
C PRO A 312 10.26 -1.17 -21.76
N LYS A 313 11.60 -1.11 -21.74
CA LYS A 313 12.35 0.14 -22.02
C LYS A 313 11.99 0.73 -23.39
N GLU A 314 11.69 -0.13 -24.36
CA GLU A 314 11.36 0.23 -25.74
C GLU A 314 9.94 0.83 -25.87
N ARG A 315 9.09 0.68 -24.84
CA ARG A 315 7.67 1.08 -24.83
C ARG A 315 7.37 2.22 -23.85
N VAL A 316 8.40 2.77 -23.21
CA VAL A 316 8.25 3.86 -22.22
C VAL A 316 7.61 5.12 -22.84
N ASP A 317 7.98 5.47 -24.08
CA ASP A 317 7.40 6.66 -24.73
C ASP A 317 5.94 6.44 -25.13
N GLU A 318 5.57 5.21 -25.46
CA GLU A 318 4.19 4.82 -25.72
C GLU A 318 3.34 4.87 -24.43
N PHE A 319 3.90 4.48 -23.29
CA PHE A 319 3.26 4.62 -21.97
C PHE A 319 3.02 6.08 -21.57
N LYS A 320 3.95 6.98 -21.87
CA LYS A 320 3.83 8.42 -21.57
C LYS A 320 2.82 9.14 -22.46
N SER A 321 2.31 8.48 -23.50
CA SER A 321 1.35 9.09 -24.42
C SER A 321 -0.05 9.19 -23.80
N VAL A 322 -0.47 10.42 -23.53
CA VAL A 322 -1.82 10.76 -23.05
C VAL A 322 -2.94 10.35 -24.00
N ASN A 323 -2.62 10.10 -25.28
CA ASN A 323 -3.61 9.64 -26.25
C ASN A 323 -3.95 8.15 -26.07
N LYS A 324 -3.00 7.35 -25.56
CA LYS A 324 -3.16 5.91 -25.41
C LYS A 324 -3.66 5.53 -24.00
N PHE A 325 -3.13 6.21 -22.99
CA PHE A 325 -3.54 6.05 -21.59
C PHE A 325 -4.15 7.37 -21.13
N LYS A 326 -5.49 7.45 -21.24
CA LYS A 326 -6.28 8.56 -20.73
C LYS A 326 -6.56 8.32 -19.25
#